data_AF-A0A091LH48-F1
#
_entry.id   AF-A0A091LH48-F1
#
_cell.length_a   1.000
_cell.length_b   1.000
_cell.length_c   1.000
_cell.angle_alpha   90.00
_cell.angle_beta   90.00
_cell.angle_gamma   90.00
#
_symmetry.space_group_name_H-M   'P 1'
#
loop_
_entity.id
_entity.type
_entity.pdbx_description
1 polymer ?
#
loop_
_entity_poly.entity_id
_entity_poly.type
_entity_poly.pdbx_seq_one_letter_code
_entity_poly.pdbx_strand_id
1 'polypeptide(L)'
;GIGSCNCLRLSNSWFLSVSGTKGLSVNDFLSGLENSGWLRHIKAVLDAAVFLVKAIAVESASVLVHCSDGWDRTSQVCSLGALLLDSYYRTIKGFMVLIEKDWISFGHKFSDRCCQLDGDPKEISPVFTQFLESVWNLTEQFPRAFEYNEAFLLQIHEHVHSCQFGNFLGNSQKEREELKLKEKTYSLWPFLLDEKKKYQNPLYNPDFSPELTLLEPNTVSFNFKFWRNMYHQFDRSMHPRQSVFNLIMNMSEQNRQLEEDIKELEAKIKQRNGRSDAVLVKEHQQSAHPAPMALKTPPCFKEQPLIPVNDAVRTIEGSNTADNRYSEFVAEFSKAEPAVVSLEYGVARMTC
;
A
#
# COMPACT_ATOMS: atom_id res chain seq x y z
N GLY A 1 11.73 -12.57 19.71
CA GLY A 1 13.14 -12.38 19.30
C GLY A 1 13.29 -11.40 18.15
N ILE A 2 12.56 -10.28 18.16
CA ILE A 2 12.73 -9.19 17.18
C ILE A 2 13.92 -8.34 17.63
N GLY A 3 14.84 -8.04 16.71
CA GLY A 3 16.05 -7.27 16.99
C GLY A 3 15.74 -5.86 17.53
N SER A 4 16.71 -5.26 18.22
CA SER A 4 16.60 -3.86 18.68
C SER A 4 16.73 -2.88 17.50
N CYS A 5 16.36 -1.61 17.71
CA CYS A 5 16.53 -0.54 16.71
C CYS A 5 17.97 -0.44 16.17
N ASN A 6 18.97 -0.64 17.03
CA ASN A 6 20.38 -0.68 16.63
C ASN A 6 20.69 -1.87 15.71
N CYS A 7 20.17 -3.06 16.02
CA CYS A 7 20.32 -4.24 15.17
C CYS A 7 19.67 -4.02 13.80
N LEU A 8 18.47 -3.43 13.78
CA LEU A 8 17.74 -3.12 12.55
C LEU A 8 18.46 -2.08 11.69
N ARG A 9 19.04 -1.03 12.30
CA ARG A 9 19.83 -0.03 11.57
C ARG A 9 21.07 -0.67 10.92
N LEU A 10 21.81 -1.49 11.66
CA LEU A 10 22.98 -2.18 11.14
C LEU A 10 22.62 -3.14 10.00
N SER A 11 21.57 -3.95 10.21
CA SER A 11 21.05 -4.88 9.21
C SER A 11 20.66 -4.16 7.92
N ASN A 12 19.89 -3.07 8.02
CA ASN A 12 19.47 -2.29 6.87
C ASN A 12 20.63 -1.58 6.17
N SER A 13 21.61 -1.07 6.91
CA SER A 13 22.81 -0.44 6.32
C SER A 13 23.61 -1.45 5.48
N TRP A 14 23.85 -2.66 6.02
CA TRP A 14 24.50 -3.75 5.29
C TRP A 14 23.69 -4.17 4.07
N PHE A 15 22.38 -4.34 4.25
CA PHE A 15 21.46 -4.71 3.19
C PHE A 15 21.44 -3.69 2.03
N LEU A 16 21.41 -2.39 2.35
CA LEU A 16 21.47 -1.31 1.36
C LEU A 16 22.84 -1.25 0.68
N SER A 17 23.93 -1.52 1.40
CA SER A 17 25.27 -1.59 0.83
C SER A 17 25.38 -2.71 -0.21
N VAL A 18 24.88 -3.90 0.09
CA VAL A 18 24.84 -5.03 -0.86
C VAL A 18 23.95 -4.68 -2.05
N SER A 19 22.77 -4.12 -1.81
CA SER A 19 21.81 -3.77 -2.87
C SER A 19 22.30 -2.65 -3.79
N GLY A 20 23.06 -1.70 -3.26
CA GLY A 20 23.64 -0.59 -4.04
C GLY A 20 24.92 -0.95 -4.80
N THR A 21 25.53 -2.11 -4.53
CA THR A 21 26.79 -2.52 -5.16
C THR A 21 26.52 -3.09 -6.55
N LYS A 22 27.11 -2.46 -7.59
CA LYS A 22 26.97 -2.92 -8.98
C LYS A 22 27.97 -4.03 -9.31
N GLY A 23 27.58 -4.93 -10.20
CA GLY A 23 28.47 -5.98 -10.73
C GLY A 23 28.67 -7.20 -9.82
N LEU A 24 27.84 -7.36 -8.78
CA LEU A 24 27.83 -8.56 -7.96
C LEU A 24 27.32 -9.77 -8.76
N SER A 25 27.90 -10.95 -8.50
CA SER A 25 27.29 -12.20 -8.96
C SER A 25 25.99 -12.47 -8.19
N VAL A 26 25.11 -13.29 -8.75
CA VAL A 26 23.86 -13.67 -8.08
C VAL A 26 24.15 -14.33 -6.72
N ASN A 27 25.18 -15.17 -6.64
CA ASN A 27 25.55 -15.85 -5.40
C ASN A 27 26.08 -14.88 -4.34
N ASP A 28 26.88 -13.89 -4.74
CA ASP A 28 27.40 -12.88 -3.81
C ASP A 28 26.28 -11.98 -3.30
N PHE A 29 25.34 -11.60 -4.16
CA PHE A 29 24.16 -10.83 -3.77
C PHE A 29 23.29 -11.61 -2.78
N LEU A 30 22.98 -12.88 -3.06
CA LEU A 30 22.17 -13.72 -2.16
C LEU A 30 22.88 -13.97 -0.83
N SER A 31 24.19 -14.21 -0.85
CA SER A 31 24.98 -14.37 0.37
C SER A 31 25.03 -13.09 1.20
N GLY A 32 25.21 -11.93 0.54
CA GLY A 32 25.17 -10.63 1.20
C GLY A 32 23.79 -10.31 1.81
N LEU A 33 22.72 -10.65 1.08
CA LEU A 33 21.34 -10.53 1.56
C LEU A 33 21.09 -11.41 2.80
N GLU A 34 21.52 -12.66 2.79
CA GLU A 34 21.43 -13.56 3.94
C GLU A 34 22.23 -13.03 5.14
N ASN A 35 23.48 -12.62 4.90
CA ASN A 35 24.38 -12.08 5.93
C ASN A 35 23.86 -10.77 6.55
N SER A 36 23.09 -9.97 5.82
CA SER A 36 22.44 -8.77 6.38
C SER A 36 21.44 -9.11 7.48
N GLY A 37 20.86 -10.32 7.49
CA GLY A 37 19.81 -10.73 8.41
C GLY A 37 18.47 -10.01 8.21
N TRP A 38 18.33 -9.16 7.19
CA TRP A 38 17.16 -8.31 7.01
C TRP A 38 15.86 -9.11 6.91
N LEU A 39 15.81 -10.09 5.99
CA LEU A 39 14.65 -10.96 5.82
C LEU A 39 14.33 -11.79 7.07
N ARG A 40 15.34 -12.14 7.88
CA ARG A 40 15.13 -12.82 9.17
C ARG A 40 14.44 -11.90 10.17
N HIS A 41 14.70 -10.60 10.13
CA HIS A 41 13.99 -9.64 10.97
C HIS A 41 12.54 -9.44 10.51
N ILE A 42 12.30 -9.33 9.19
CA ILE A 42 10.91 -9.28 8.65
C ILE A 42 10.13 -10.52 9.09
N LYS A 43 10.72 -11.71 8.91
CA LYS A 43 10.14 -12.97 9.37
C LYS A 43 9.83 -12.96 10.86
N ALA A 44 10.75 -12.51 11.70
CA ALA A 44 10.55 -12.50 13.14
C ALA A 44 9.41 -11.58 13.59
N VAL A 45 9.19 -10.46 12.89
CA VAL A 45 8.06 -9.56 13.15
C VAL A 45 6.75 -10.23 12.73
N LEU A 46 6.73 -10.86 11.56
CA LEU A 46 5.53 -11.54 11.07
C LEU A 46 5.17 -12.77 11.92
N ASP A 47 6.16 -13.55 12.36
CA ASP A 47 5.96 -14.67 13.30
C ASP A 47 5.29 -14.21 14.61
N ALA A 48 5.71 -13.05 15.14
CA ALA A 48 5.13 -12.50 16.35
C ALA A 48 3.67 -12.05 16.15
N ALA A 49 3.35 -11.47 14.99
CA ALA A 49 1.98 -11.15 14.63
C ALA A 49 1.12 -12.42 14.47
N VAL A 50 1.63 -13.46 13.82
CA VAL A 50 0.94 -14.76 13.70
C VAL A 50 0.69 -15.37 15.08
N PHE A 51 1.65 -15.30 15.98
CA PHE A 51 1.48 -15.78 17.36
C PHE A 51 0.36 -15.02 18.10
N LEU A 52 0.37 -13.69 18.02
CA LEU A 52 -0.68 -12.82 18.57
C LEU A 52 -2.06 -13.22 18.04
N VAL A 53 -2.18 -13.39 16.73
CA VAL A 53 -3.42 -13.72 16.04
C VAL A 53 -3.95 -15.10 16.45
N LYS A 54 -3.07 -16.10 16.59
CA LYS A 54 -3.46 -17.43 17.05
C LYS A 54 -4.01 -17.42 18.47
N ALA A 55 -3.36 -16.69 19.38
CA ALA A 55 -3.85 -16.56 20.76
C ALA A 55 -5.26 -15.92 20.81
N ILE A 56 -5.53 -14.94 19.94
CA ILE A 56 -6.85 -14.29 19.88
C ILE A 56 -7.88 -15.18 19.18
N ALA A 57 -7.60 -15.65 17.97
CA ALA A 57 -8.59 -16.30 17.11
C ALA A 57 -8.82 -17.78 17.45
N VAL A 58 -7.79 -18.49 17.91
CA VAL A 58 -7.87 -19.93 18.20
C VAL A 58 -8.08 -20.18 19.68
N GLU A 59 -7.31 -19.49 20.54
CA GLU A 59 -7.38 -19.71 22.00
C GLU A 59 -8.42 -18.82 22.69
N SER A 60 -9.01 -17.85 21.98
CA SER A 60 -9.96 -16.88 22.53
C SER A 60 -9.41 -16.11 23.75
N ALA A 61 -8.10 -15.81 23.74
CA ALA A 61 -7.41 -15.14 24.82
C ALA A 61 -7.16 -13.65 24.51
N SER A 62 -7.27 -12.81 25.54
CA SER A 62 -6.79 -11.42 25.46
C SER A 62 -5.27 -11.37 25.61
N VAL A 63 -4.60 -10.58 24.77
CA VAL A 63 -3.13 -10.50 24.72
C VAL A 63 -2.66 -9.07 25.01
N LEU A 64 -1.72 -8.94 25.94
CA LEU A 64 -1.00 -7.69 26.18
C LEU A 64 0.34 -7.72 25.44
N VAL A 65 0.49 -6.86 24.43
CA VAL A 65 1.75 -6.72 23.68
C VAL A 65 2.54 -5.54 24.22
N HIS A 66 3.73 -5.80 24.75
CA HIS A 66 4.67 -4.74 25.11
C HIS A 66 6.09 -5.12 24.70
N CYS A 67 6.95 -4.11 24.61
CA CYS A 67 8.39 -4.27 24.41
C CYS A 67 9.11 -3.51 25.53
N SER A 68 10.18 -2.79 25.20
CA SER A 68 10.86 -1.88 26.12
C SER A 68 10.00 -0.62 26.32
N ASP A 69 9.89 0.23 25.29
CA ASP A 69 9.16 1.50 25.36
C ASP A 69 7.76 1.46 24.75
N GLY A 70 7.45 0.42 23.96
CA GLY A 70 6.10 0.20 23.44
C GLY A 70 5.69 0.96 22.16
N TRP A 71 6.58 1.73 21.54
CA TRP A 71 6.26 2.52 20.33
C TRP A 71 6.93 2.02 19.03
N ASP A 72 7.78 0.99 19.09
CA ASP A 72 8.49 0.44 17.91
C ASP A 72 7.92 -0.95 17.55
N ARG A 73 8.48 -2.00 18.17
CA ARG A 73 8.10 -3.41 17.94
C ARG A 73 6.65 -3.70 18.32
N THR A 74 6.13 -3.02 19.34
CA THR A 74 4.71 -3.13 19.72
C THR A 74 3.81 -2.61 18.60
N SER A 75 4.07 -1.43 18.04
CA SER A 75 3.31 -0.90 16.90
C SER A 75 3.36 -1.83 15.69
N GLN A 76 4.54 -2.41 15.39
CA GLN A 76 4.67 -3.41 14.33
C GLN A 76 3.76 -4.62 14.54
N VAL A 77 3.86 -5.26 15.70
CA VAL A 77 3.14 -6.52 16.00
C VAL A 77 1.63 -6.27 16.12
N CYS A 78 1.21 -5.19 16.78
CA CYS A 78 -0.20 -4.84 16.92
C CYS A 78 -0.84 -4.50 15.56
N SER A 79 -0.15 -3.70 14.73
CA SER A 79 -0.68 -3.32 13.41
C SER A 79 -0.79 -4.52 12.46
N LEU A 80 0.23 -5.39 12.45
CA LEU A 80 0.18 -6.61 11.65
C LEU A 80 -0.87 -7.59 12.18
N GLY A 81 -1.01 -7.73 13.49
CA GLY A 81 -2.08 -8.53 14.09
C GLY A 81 -3.47 -8.05 13.66
N ALA A 82 -3.69 -6.73 13.67
CA ALA A 82 -4.93 -6.11 13.23
C ALA A 82 -5.23 -6.41 11.74
N LEU A 83 -4.22 -6.35 10.86
CA LEU A 83 -4.37 -6.68 9.43
C LEU A 83 -4.72 -8.16 9.19
N LEU A 84 -4.20 -9.05 10.03
CA LEU A 84 -4.45 -10.48 9.93
C LEU A 84 -5.82 -10.86 10.47
N LEU A 85 -6.37 -10.11 11.43
CA LEU A 85 -7.65 -10.38 12.08
C LEU A 85 -8.86 -9.69 11.43
N ASP A 86 -8.68 -8.48 10.89
CA ASP A 86 -9.79 -7.64 10.43
C ASP A 86 -9.64 -7.24 8.96
N SER A 87 -10.70 -7.49 8.19
CA SER A 87 -10.81 -7.11 6.78
C SER A 87 -10.85 -5.60 6.55
N TYR A 88 -11.33 -4.84 7.53
CA TYR A 88 -11.41 -3.39 7.44
C TYR A 88 -10.03 -2.76 7.18
N TYR A 89 -9.00 -3.17 7.92
CA TYR A 89 -7.65 -2.62 7.79
C TYR A 89 -6.96 -2.97 6.47
N ARG A 90 -7.52 -3.90 5.69
CA ARG A 90 -7.04 -4.29 4.35
C ARG A 90 -7.65 -3.44 3.23
N THR A 91 -8.58 -2.56 3.56
CA THR A 91 -9.07 -1.50 2.67
C THR A 91 -8.10 -0.31 2.65
N ILE A 92 -8.12 0.50 1.60
CA ILE A 92 -7.31 1.73 1.49
C ILE A 92 -7.59 2.66 2.67
N LYS A 93 -8.87 2.92 2.97
CA LYS A 93 -9.28 3.78 4.09
C LYS A 93 -8.91 3.16 5.43
N GLY A 94 -9.11 1.85 5.60
CA GLY A 94 -8.77 1.16 6.84
C GLY A 94 -7.27 1.15 7.13
N PHE A 95 -6.42 0.98 6.11
CA PHE A 95 -4.97 1.03 6.29
C PHE A 95 -4.48 2.42 6.72
N MET A 96 -5.05 3.49 6.16
CA MET A 96 -4.77 4.86 6.60
C MET A 96 -5.14 5.04 8.09
N VAL A 97 -6.31 4.54 8.49
CA VAL A 97 -6.76 4.56 9.89
C VAL A 97 -5.84 3.73 10.80
N LEU A 98 -5.37 2.57 10.33
CA LEU A 98 -4.42 1.74 11.07
C LEU A 98 -3.13 2.50 11.36
N ILE A 99 -2.58 3.20 10.38
CA ILE A 99 -1.36 4.01 10.53
C ILE A 99 -1.60 5.18 11.47
N GLU A 100 -2.68 5.94 11.28
CA GLU A 100 -3.04 7.06 12.16
C GLU A 100 -3.20 6.61 13.61
N LYS A 101 -3.84 5.45 13.83
CA LYS A 101 -4.00 4.86 15.15
C LYS A 101 -2.66 4.36 15.70
N ASP A 102 -2.15 3.25 15.20
CA ASP A 102 -1.11 2.44 15.87
C ASP A 102 0.31 3.00 15.74
N TRP A 103 0.50 3.99 14.87
CA TRP A 103 1.80 4.62 14.65
C TRP A 103 1.79 6.10 15.01
N ILE A 104 0.89 6.89 14.42
CA ILE A 104 0.90 8.35 14.62
C ILE A 104 0.40 8.68 16.03
N SER A 105 -0.82 8.26 16.38
CA SER A 105 -1.45 8.62 17.66
C SER A 105 -0.77 7.96 18.87
N PHE A 106 -0.39 6.68 18.74
CA PHE A 106 0.33 5.94 19.78
C PHE A 106 1.82 6.32 19.91
N GLY A 107 2.29 7.33 19.17
CA GLY A 107 3.55 8.01 19.45
C GLY A 107 4.80 7.29 18.93
N HIS A 108 4.71 6.63 17.77
CA HIS A 108 5.91 6.23 17.07
C HIS A 108 6.76 7.47 16.75
N LYS A 109 8.05 7.39 17.08
CA LYS A 109 9.01 8.50 17.00
C LYS A 109 9.48 8.75 15.55
N PHE A 110 8.57 9.11 14.64
CA PHE A 110 8.88 9.28 13.21
C PHE A 110 10.03 10.26 12.96
N SER A 111 10.05 11.41 13.63
CA SER A 111 11.12 12.40 13.47
C SER A 111 12.50 11.82 13.78
N ASP A 112 12.62 11.08 14.90
CA ASP A 112 13.89 10.49 15.32
C ASP A 112 14.27 9.26 14.47
N ARG A 113 13.29 8.42 14.15
CA ARG A 113 13.51 7.15 13.43
C ARG A 113 13.83 7.37 11.95
N CYS A 114 13.24 8.39 11.33
CA CYS A 114 13.38 8.73 9.92
C CYS A 114 14.38 9.87 9.66
N CYS A 115 15.07 10.39 10.69
CA CYS A 115 16.05 11.46 10.55
C CYS A 115 15.48 12.75 9.91
N GLN A 116 14.28 13.17 10.34
CA GLN A 116 13.63 14.37 9.78
C GLN A 116 14.35 15.67 10.21
N LEU A 117 15.05 15.63 11.34
CA LEU A 117 15.83 16.72 11.91
C LEU A 117 17.23 16.20 12.30
N ASP A 118 18.16 17.11 12.60
CA ASP A 118 19.50 16.80 13.14
C ASP A 118 19.40 16.26 14.58
N GLY A 119 18.94 15.00 14.71
CA GLY A 119 18.84 14.26 15.97
C GLY A 119 20.02 13.33 16.22
N ASP A 120 19.93 12.49 17.26
CA ASP A 120 20.95 11.47 17.53
C ASP A 120 20.93 10.39 16.43
N PRO A 121 22.03 10.17 15.67
CA PRO A 121 22.09 9.13 14.66
C PRO A 121 21.83 7.71 15.21
N LYS A 122 21.98 7.52 16.53
CA LYS A 122 21.67 6.25 17.21
C LYS A 122 20.18 5.98 17.34
N GLU A 123 19.32 6.98 17.21
CA GLU A 123 17.86 6.82 17.24
C GLU A 123 17.29 6.43 15.87
N ILE A 124 18.04 6.64 14.79
CA ILE A 124 17.60 6.31 13.42
C ILE A 124 17.43 4.80 13.27
N SER A 125 16.28 4.36 12.77
CA SER A 125 16.00 2.93 12.56
C SER A 125 14.80 2.72 11.60
N PRO A 126 14.87 1.76 10.65
CA PRO A 126 13.85 1.54 9.62
C PRO A 126 12.65 0.72 10.14
N VAL A 127 12.10 1.09 11.30
CA VAL A 127 11.02 0.34 11.98
C VAL A 127 9.73 0.36 11.16
N PHE A 128 9.33 1.53 10.66
CA PHE A 128 8.15 1.67 9.81
C PHE A 128 8.35 1.05 8.42
N THR A 129 9.56 1.14 7.85
CA THR A 129 9.91 0.45 6.59
C THR A 129 9.75 -1.06 6.72
N GLN A 130 10.23 -1.65 7.83
CA GLN A 130 10.03 -3.08 8.13
C GLN A 130 8.55 -3.45 8.25
N PHE A 131 7.72 -2.58 8.81
CA PHE A 131 6.27 -2.78 8.84
C PHE A 131 5.70 -2.81 7.42
N LEU A 132 5.99 -1.81 6.58
CA LEU A 132 5.48 -1.75 5.21
C LEU A 132 5.94 -2.96 4.37
N GLU A 133 7.18 -3.43 4.57
CA GLU A 133 7.67 -4.64 3.89
C GLU A 133 6.97 -5.90 4.39
N SER A 134 6.64 -5.96 5.68
CA SER A 134 5.83 -7.06 6.22
C SER A 134 4.43 -7.06 5.59
N VAL A 135 3.83 -5.89 5.39
CA VAL A 135 2.55 -5.74 4.68
C VAL A 135 2.68 -6.15 3.21
N TRP A 136 3.75 -5.74 2.53
CA TRP A 136 4.01 -6.16 1.15
C TRP A 136 4.14 -7.69 1.03
N ASN A 137 4.85 -8.35 1.95
CA ASN A 137 4.92 -9.81 1.99
C ASN A 137 3.53 -10.46 2.15
N LEU A 138 2.60 -9.83 2.88
CA LEU A 138 1.21 -10.29 2.97
C LEU A 138 0.45 -10.08 1.66
N THR A 139 0.65 -8.96 0.96
CA THR A 139 0.03 -8.73 -0.36
C THR A 139 0.51 -9.73 -1.41
N GLU A 140 1.76 -10.19 -1.32
CA GLU A 140 2.32 -11.23 -2.18
C GLU A 140 1.73 -12.62 -1.89
N GLN A 141 1.50 -12.95 -0.60
CA GLN A 141 0.90 -14.23 -0.21
C GLN A 141 -0.61 -14.27 -0.42
N PHE A 142 -1.30 -13.13 -0.31
CA PHE A 142 -2.75 -13.01 -0.46
C PHE A 142 -3.15 -11.94 -1.50
N PRO A 143 -2.95 -12.19 -2.81
CA PRO A 143 -3.14 -11.19 -3.86
C PRO A 143 -4.57 -10.63 -3.98
N ARG A 144 -5.57 -11.27 -3.36
CA ARG A 144 -6.99 -10.88 -3.41
C ARG A 144 -7.52 -10.26 -2.11
N ALA A 145 -6.71 -10.27 -1.04
CA ALA A 145 -7.15 -9.90 0.30
C ALA A 145 -7.05 -8.39 0.59
N PHE A 146 -6.25 -7.65 -0.18
CA PHE A 146 -5.95 -6.24 0.05
C PHE A 146 -6.51 -5.37 -1.08
N GLU A 147 -7.21 -4.28 -0.73
CA GLU A 147 -7.76 -3.31 -1.70
C GLU A 147 -6.63 -2.50 -2.35
N TYR A 148 -5.53 -2.29 -1.64
CA TYR A 148 -4.38 -1.55 -2.13
C TYR A 148 -3.33 -2.44 -2.79
N ASN A 149 -2.58 -1.85 -3.72
CA ASN A 149 -1.46 -2.47 -4.39
C ASN A 149 -0.10 -2.01 -3.82
N GLU A 150 0.99 -2.54 -4.40
CA GLU A 150 2.36 -2.19 -4.03
C GLU A 150 2.65 -0.68 -4.14
N ALA A 151 2.12 -0.01 -5.17
CA ALA A 151 2.37 1.42 -5.40
C ALA A 151 1.85 2.29 -4.24
N PHE A 152 0.77 1.87 -3.58
CA PHE A 152 0.26 2.55 -2.39
C PHE A 152 1.27 2.52 -1.24
N LEU A 153 1.85 1.35 -0.96
CA LEU A 153 2.84 1.18 0.11
C LEU A 153 4.12 1.98 -0.19
N LEU A 154 4.57 1.98 -1.45
CA LEU A 154 5.74 2.75 -1.87
C LEU A 154 5.51 4.27 -1.75
N GLN A 155 4.31 4.76 -2.09
CA GLN A 155 3.98 6.18 -1.96
C GLN A 155 3.87 6.62 -0.50
N ILE A 156 3.31 5.79 0.39
CA ILE A 156 3.34 6.05 1.83
C ILE A 156 4.79 6.14 2.31
N HIS A 157 5.64 5.18 1.92
CA HIS A 157 7.05 5.20 2.30
C HIS A 157 7.78 6.45 1.80
N GLU A 158 7.55 6.88 0.56
CA GLU A 158 8.12 8.11 0.00
C GLU A 158 7.74 9.33 0.84
N HIS A 159 6.47 9.48 1.21
CA HIS A 159 5.98 10.63 1.97
C HIS A 159 6.30 10.61 3.47
N VAL A 160 6.72 9.47 4.03
CA VAL A 160 7.33 9.42 5.36
C VAL A 160 8.67 10.16 5.38
N HIS A 161 9.45 10.06 4.30
CA HIS A 161 10.77 10.68 4.18
C HIS A 161 10.73 12.07 3.54
N SER A 162 9.77 12.34 2.65
CA SER A 162 9.71 13.63 1.93
C SER A 162 9.31 14.81 2.80
N CYS A 163 8.67 14.56 3.96
CA CYS A 163 8.15 15.59 4.88
C CYS A 163 7.19 16.59 4.21
N GLN A 164 6.60 16.23 3.06
CA GLN A 164 5.68 17.10 2.32
C GLN A 164 4.34 17.31 3.05
N PHE A 165 3.92 16.31 3.83
CA PHE A 165 2.67 16.30 4.59
C PHE A 165 2.93 16.24 6.09
N GLY A 166 1.97 16.72 6.89
CA GLY A 166 2.12 16.83 8.34
C GLY A 166 1.98 15.52 9.12
N ASN A 167 1.45 14.46 8.51
CA ASN A 167 1.05 13.23 9.23
C ASN A 167 2.20 12.59 10.02
N PHE A 168 3.38 12.52 9.40
CA PHE A 168 4.54 11.85 9.96
C PHE A 168 5.53 12.78 10.65
N LEU A 169 5.21 14.07 10.81
CA LEU A 169 6.11 15.02 11.47
C LEU A 169 6.02 14.88 13.00
N GLY A 170 7.15 15.02 13.68
CA GLY A 170 7.23 14.93 15.14
C GLY A 170 7.14 13.49 15.68
N ASN A 171 7.30 13.35 16.99
CA ASN A 171 7.44 12.05 17.66
C ASN A 171 6.21 11.64 18.49
N SER A 172 5.29 12.55 18.79
CA SER A 172 4.11 12.25 19.60
C SER A 172 2.91 13.11 19.21
N GLN A 173 1.70 12.66 19.55
CA GLN A 173 0.48 13.43 19.29
C GLN A 173 0.50 14.80 19.99
N LYS A 174 1.02 14.86 21.22
CA LYS A 174 1.20 16.10 21.98
C LYS A 174 2.06 17.11 21.21
N GLU A 175 3.21 16.68 20.70
CA GLU A 175 4.12 17.54 19.93
C GLU A 175 3.45 18.05 18.63
N ARG A 176 2.69 17.20 17.94
CA ARG A 176 1.96 17.58 16.71
C ARG A 176 0.91 18.66 16.96
N GLU A 177 0.27 18.62 18.13
CA GLU A 177 -0.69 19.64 18.57
C GLU A 177 0.00 20.96 18.93
N GLU A 178 1.12 20.90 19.67
CA GLU A 178 1.94 22.07 20.01
C GLU A 178 2.48 22.78 18.76
N LEU A 179 2.90 22.02 17.75
CA LEU A 179 3.35 22.54 16.46
C LEU A 179 2.20 23.10 15.59
N LYS A 180 0.95 22.78 15.96
CA LYS A 180 -0.28 23.10 15.21
C LYS A 180 -0.27 22.55 13.79
N LEU A 181 0.16 21.30 13.62
CA LEU A 181 0.33 20.71 12.28
C LEU A 181 -0.98 20.70 11.48
N LYS A 182 -2.12 20.45 12.14
CA LYS A 182 -3.45 20.44 11.49
C LYS A 182 -3.80 21.77 10.81
N GLU A 183 -3.31 22.87 11.36
CA GLU A 183 -3.57 24.23 10.85
C GLU A 183 -2.53 24.66 9.81
N LYS A 184 -1.29 24.18 9.96
CA LYS A 184 -0.13 24.65 9.18
C LYS A 184 0.27 23.75 8.01
N THR A 185 -0.23 22.52 7.97
CA THR A 185 0.19 21.50 7.00
C THR A 185 -1.01 20.76 6.43
N TYR A 186 -0.79 20.09 5.31
CA TYR A 186 -1.80 19.23 4.67
C TYR A 186 -1.64 17.78 5.10
N SER A 187 -2.75 17.03 5.05
CA SER A 187 -2.76 15.59 5.25
C SER A 187 -2.41 14.86 3.95
N LEU A 188 -1.69 13.75 4.07
CA LEU A 188 -1.35 12.83 2.98
C LEU A 188 -2.59 12.08 2.46
N TRP A 189 -3.54 11.75 3.34
CA TRP A 189 -4.64 10.86 2.99
C TRP A 189 -5.56 11.39 1.88
N PRO A 190 -6.00 12.66 1.90
CA PRO A 190 -6.78 13.23 0.80
C PRO A 190 -6.05 13.14 -0.54
N PHE A 191 -4.74 13.44 -0.54
CA PHE A 191 -3.91 13.37 -1.73
C PHE A 191 -3.86 11.95 -2.32
N LEU A 192 -3.69 10.92 -1.48
CA LEU A 192 -3.71 9.53 -1.94
C LEU A 192 -5.11 9.06 -2.38
N LEU A 193 -6.18 9.60 -1.77
CA LEU A 193 -7.56 9.28 -2.13
C LEU A 193 -7.97 9.89 -3.47
N ASP A 194 -7.45 11.06 -3.83
CA ASP A 194 -7.69 11.68 -5.13
C ASP A 194 -7.12 10.81 -6.27
N GLU A 195 -5.98 10.15 -6.05
CA GLU A 195 -5.39 9.18 -6.99
C GLU A 195 -5.80 7.71 -6.69
N LYS A 196 -6.89 7.45 -5.96
CA LYS A 196 -7.27 6.09 -5.48
C LYS A 196 -7.17 4.99 -6.55
N LYS A 197 -7.55 5.27 -7.79
CA LYS A 197 -7.52 4.31 -8.91
C LYS A 197 -6.12 3.72 -9.16
N LYS A 198 -5.06 4.52 -9.00
CA LYS A 198 -3.66 4.11 -9.17
C LYS A 198 -3.22 3.12 -8.10
N TYR A 199 -3.83 3.20 -6.92
CA TYR A 199 -3.49 2.42 -5.74
C TYR A 199 -4.37 1.19 -5.56
N GLN A 200 -5.45 1.07 -6.32
CA GLN A 200 -6.37 -0.03 -6.20
C GLN A 200 -5.78 -1.31 -6.81
N ASN A 201 -5.97 -2.42 -6.11
CA ASN A 201 -5.67 -3.75 -6.57
C ASN A 201 -6.87 -4.31 -7.35
N PRO A 202 -6.75 -4.62 -8.65
CA PRO A 202 -7.85 -5.11 -9.47
C PRO A 202 -8.27 -6.54 -9.12
N LEU A 203 -7.41 -7.29 -8.43
CA LEU A 203 -7.71 -8.63 -7.94
C LEU A 203 -8.44 -8.63 -6.59
N TYR A 204 -8.55 -7.47 -5.95
CA TYR A 204 -9.29 -7.32 -4.71
C TYR A 204 -10.75 -7.70 -4.92
N ASN A 205 -11.25 -8.58 -4.06
CA ASN A 205 -12.65 -8.96 -4.10
C ASN A 205 -13.27 -8.81 -2.70
N PRO A 206 -14.18 -7.84 -2.49
CA PRO A 206 -14.83 -7.61 -1.20
C PRO A 206 -15.75 -8.76 -0.78
N ASP A 207 -16.27 -9.56 -1.72
CA ASP A 207 -17.20 -10.64 -1.44
C ASP A 207 -16.50 -11.89 -0.86
N PHE A 208 -15.18 -11.98 -0.98
CA PHE A 208 -14.36 -13.03 -0.32
C PHE A 208 -13.98 -12.67 1.13
N SER A 209 -14.42 -11.50 1.62
CA SER A 209 -14.14 -11.04 2.99
C SER A 209 -14.56 -12.04 4.09
N PRO A 210 -15.68 -12.79 3.99
CA PRO A 210 -16.06 -13.78 5.01
C PRO A 210 -15.11 -15.00 5.07
N GLU A 211 -14.61 -15.47 3.93
CA GLU A 211 -13.67 -16.61 3.85
C GLU A 211 -12.24 -16.20 4.20
N LEU A 212 -11.89 -14.93 3.97
CA LEU A 212 -10.57 -14.35 4.24
C LEU A 212 -10.58 -13.46 5.48
N THR A 213 -11.54 -13.58 6.40
CA THR A 213 -11.60 -12.69 7.60
C THR A 213 -10.32 -12.82 8.42
N LEU A 214 -9.86 -14.06 8.62
CA LEU A 214 -8.58 -14.38 9.25
C LEU A 214 -7.54 -14.75 8.18
N LEU A 215 -6.39 -14.07 8.17
CA LEU A 215 -5.26 -14.43 7.31
C LEU A 215 -4.22 -15.25 8.09
N GLU A 216 -3.85 -16.40 7.54
CA GLU A 216 -2.82 -17.28 8.11
C GLU A 216 -1.59 -17.33 7.19
N PRO A 217 -0.67 -16.35 7.28
CA PRO A 217 0.51 -16.30 6.42
C PRO A 217 1.44 -17.47 6.71
N ASN A 218 2.04 -18.01 5.66
CA ASN A 218 3.05 -19.04 5.77
C ASN A 218 4.42 -18.38 5.97
N THR A 219 4.98 -18.50 7.18
CA THR A 219 6.24 -17.87 7.56
C THR A 219 7.48 -18.75 7.35
N VAL A 220 7.40 -19.78 6.49
CA VAL A 220 8.59 -20.52 6.03
C VAL A 220 9.55 -19.56 5.31
N SER A 221 10.86 -19.69 5.58
CA SER A 221 11.88 -18.73 5.13
C SER A 221 11.87 -18.48 3.61
N PHE A 222 11.52 -19.48 2.80
CA PHE A 222 11.46 -19.38 1.34
C PHE A 222 10.35 -18.43 0.82
N ASN A 223 9.37 -18.08 1.65
CA ASN A 223 8.28 -17.19 1.24
C ASN A 223 8.63 -15.70 1.38
N PHE A 224 9.71 -15.37 2.09
CA PHE A 224 10.17 -13.98 2.23
C PHE A 224 11.04 -13.61 1.04
N LYS A 225 10.52 -12.72 0.21
CA LYS A 225 11.18 -12.26 -1.01
C LYS A 225 11.87 -10.91 -0.77
N PHE A 226 12.86 -10.61 -1.60
CA PHE A 226 13.50 -9.29 -1.64
C PHE A 226 12.56 -8.27 -2.31
N TRP A 227 12.19 -7.21 -1.59
CA TRP A 227 11.32 -6.16 -2.12
C TRP A 227 12.06 -5.20 -3.06
N ARG A 228 12.28 -5.65 -4.30
CA ARG A 228 13.10 -4.92 -5.28
C ARG A 228 12.62 -3.49 -5.55
N ASN A 229 11.31 -3.26 -5.66
CA ASN A 229 10.78 -1.94 -6.00
C ASN A 229 10.90 -0.94 -4.84
N MET A 230 11.12 -1.38 -3.60
CA MET A 230 11.43 -0.48 -2.48
C MET A 230 12.91 -0.07 -2.53
N TYR A 231 13.81 -1.03 -2.73
CA TYR A 231 15.24 -0.79 -2.55
C TYR A 231 15.99 -0.35 -3.80
N HIS A 232 15.40 -0.55 -4.98
CA HIS A 232 15.98 -0.11 -6.25
C HIS A 232 15.22 1.06 -6.89
N GLN A 233 14.41 1.82 -6.13
CA GLN A 233 13.66 2.98 -6.64
C GLN A 233 14.52 3.96 -7.44
N PHE A 234 15.78 4.15 -7.01
CA PHE A 234 16.71 5.11 -7.60
C PHE A 234 17.72 4.48 -8.56
N ASP A 235 17.69 3.15 -8.77
CA ASP A 235 18.59 2.49 -9.72
C ASP A 235 18.07 2.58 -11.16
N ARG A 236 18.40 3.71 -11.81
CA ARG A 236 18.08 3.96 -13.22
C ARG A 236 18.79 3.03 -14.21
N SER A 237 19.74 2.21 -13.75
CA SER A 237 20.51 1.31 -14.64
C SER A 237 19.86 -0.06 -14.84
N MET A 238 18.80 -0.37 -14.10
CA MET A 238 18.04 -1.60 -14.31
C MET A 238 16.95 -1.38 -15.36
N HIS A 239 16.93 -2.22 -16.41
CA HIS A 239 15.80 -2.25 -17.33
C HIS A 239 14.50 -2.57 -16.56
N PRO A 240 13.39 -1.84 -16.83
CA PRO A 240 12.08 -2.21 -16.33
C PRO A 240 11.77 -3.62 -16.86
N ARG A 241 11.81 -4.62 -15.98
CA ARG A 241 11.28 -5.94 -16.33
C ARG A 241 9.76 -5.83 -16.37
N GLN A 242 9.14 -6.53 -17.31
CA GLN A 242 7.69 -6.64 -17.35
C GLN A 242 7.18 -7.12 -15.98
N SER A 243 6.53 -6.22 -15.25
CA SER A 243 5.88 -6.59 -14.00
C SER A 243 4.61 -7.35 -14.36
N VAL A 244 4.51 -8.60 -13.91
CA VAL A 244 3.29 -9.41 -14.07
C VAL A 244 2.09 -8.65 -13.49
N PHE A 245 2.29 -7.91 -12.40
CA PHE A 245 1.27 -7.03 -11.83
C PHE A 245 0.88 -5.91 -12.79
N ASN A 246 1.83 -5.19 -13.41
CA ASN A 246 1.50 -4.15 -14.39
C ASN A 246 0.78 -4.71 -15.61
N LEU A 247 1.12 -5.93 -16.04
CA LEU A 247 0.39 -6.62 -17.09
C LEU A 247 -1.05 -6.92 -16.68
N ILE A 248 -1.25 -7.41 -15.45
CA ILE A 248 -2.58 -7.65 -14.87
C ILE A 248 -3.37 -6.34 -14.75
N MET A 249 -2.76 -5.24 -14.27
CA MET A 249 -3.37 -3.92 -14.22
C MET A 249 -3.84 -3.47 -15.59
N ASN A 250 -2.95 -3.50 -16.59
CA ASN A 250 -3.27 -3.11 -17.96
C ASN A 250 -4.38 -3.98 -18.54
N MET A 251 -4.33 -5.30 -18.31
CA MET A 251 -5.36 -6.23 -18.79
C MET A 251 -6.70 -6.02 -18.07
N SER A 252 -6.69 -5.71 -16.77
CA SER A 252 -7.89 -5.40 -16.01
C SER A 252 -8.55 -4.12 -16.49
N GLU A 253 -7.76 -3.10 -16.82
CA GLU A 253 -8.26 -1.83 -17.37
C GLU A 253 -8.80 -2.01 -18.79
N GLN A 254 -8.13 -2.82 -19.62
CA GLN A 254 -8.64 -3.20 -20.93
C GLN A 254 -9.96 -3.97 -20.82
N ASN A 255 -10.06 -4.94 -19.90
CA ASN A 255 -11.29 -5.69 -19.67
C ASN A 255 -12.42 -4.78 -19.21
N ARG A 256 -12.14 -3.82 -18.31
CA ARG A 256 -13.11 -2.82 -17.86
C ARG A 256 -13.62 -1.97 -19.02
N GLN A 257 -12.72 -1.49 -19.88
CA GLN A 257 -13.11 -0.73 -21.07
C GLN A 257 -13.97 -1.57 -22.02
N LEU A 258 -13.60 -2.84 -22.25
CA LEU A 258 -14.40 -3.75 -23.08
C LEU A 258 -15.79 -4.00 -22.51
N GLU A 259 -15.94 -4.12 -21.19
CA GLU A 259 -17.26 -4.25 -20.54
C GLU A 259 -18.12 -3.00 -20.69
N GLU A 260 -17.51 -1.80 -20.61
CA GLU A 260 -18.19 -0.53 -20.89
C GLU A 260 -18.65 -0.44 -22.34
N ASP A 261 -17.77 -0.82 -23.28
CA ASP A 261 -18.08 -0.84 -24.72
C ASP A 261 -19.20 -1.85 -25.04
N ILE A 262 -19.19 -3.03 -24.42
CA ILE A 262 -20.27 -4.03 -24.55
C ILE A 262 -21.60 -3.44 -24.07
N LYS A 263 -21.64 -2.81 -22.89
CA LYS A 263 -22.86 -2.16 -22.37
C LYS A 263 -23.35 -1.04 -23.28
N GLU A 264 -22.44 -0.24 -23.83
CA GLU A 264 -22.80 0.84 -24.76
C GLU A 264 -23.38 0.26 -26.07
N LEU A 265 -22.75 -0.78 -26.62
CA LEU A 265 -23.24 -1.46 -27.83
C LEU A 265 -24.60 -2.13 -27.59
N GLU A 266 -24.81 -2.79 -26.46
CA GLU A 266 -26.10 -3.37 -26.08
C GLU A 266 -27.20 -2.31 -25.97
N ALA A 267 -26.89 -1.15 -25.35
CA ALA A 267 -27.80 -0.01 -25.28
C ALA A 267 -28.15 0.53 -26.68
N LYS A 268 -27.15 0.67 -27.56
CA LYS A 268 -27.35 1.08 -28.96
C LYS A 268 -28.20 0.08 -29.73
N ILE A 269 -28.01 -1.23 -29.54
CA ILE A 269 -28.83 -2.28 -30.16
C ILE A 269 -30.28 -2.19 -29.68
N LYS A 270 -30.51 -2.04 -28.37
CA LYS A 270 -31.87 -1.83 -27.81
C LYS A 270 -32.55 -0.59 -28.40
N GLN A 271 -31.83 0.52 -28.51
CA GLN A 271 -32.35 1.76 -29.05
C GLN A 271 -32.66 1.65 -30.56
N ARG A 272 -31.89 0.85 -31.30
CA ARG A 272 -32.12 0.58 -32.73
C ARG A 272 -33.30 -0.38 -32.94
N ASN A 273 -33.42 -1.44 -32.14
CA ASN A 273 -34.55 -2.35 -32.19
C ASN A 273 -35.87 -1.68 -31.79
N GLY A 274 -35.86 -0.79 -30.79
CA GLY A 274 -37.04 0.04 -30.46
C GLY A 274 -37.42 1.06 -31.55
N ARG A 275 -36.48 1.43 -32.42
CA ARG A 275 -36.74 2.24 -33.64
C ARG A 275 -37.22 1.39 -34.82
N SER A 276 -36.78 0.13 -34.91
CA SER A 276 -37.21 -0.81 -35.95
C SER A 276 -38.65 -1.30 -35.76
N ASP A 277 -39.13 -1.44 -34.52
CA ASP A 277 -40.55 -1.77 -34.27
C ASP A 277 -41.52 -0.62 -34.65
N ALA A 278 -41.03 0.62 -34.78
CA ALA A 278 -41.80 1.75 -35.29
C ALA A 278 -41.76 1.88 -36.84
N VAL A 279 -40.85 1.15 -37.52
CA VAL A 279 -40.62 1.28 -38.97
C VAL A 279 -40.98 0.00 -39.74
N LEU A 280 -41.22 -1.12 -39.06
CA LEU A 280 -41.60 -2.42 -39.66
C LEU A 280 -43.05 -2.51 -40.17
N VAL A 281 -43.69 -1.38 -40.48
CA VAL A 281 -44.84 -1.33 -41.39
C VAL A 281 -44.50 -0.42 -42.57
N LYS A 282 -43.42 -0.71 -43.28
CA LYS A 282 -43.33 -0.56 -44.75
C LYS A 282 -41.94 -0.96 -45.27
N GLU A 283 -42.00 -1.99 -46.11
CA GLU A 283 -41.19 -2.25 -47.30
C GLU A 283 -40.36 -3.52 -47.31
N HIS A 284 -40.68 -4.29 -48.34
CA HIS A 284 -40.19 -5.58 -48.74
C HIS A 284 -39.00 -5.40 -49.69
N GLN A 285 -38.05 -6.34 -49.61
CA GLN A 285 -37.11 -6.77 -50.65
C GLN A 285 -36.01 -5.79 -51.11
N GLN A 286 -34.76 -6.14 -50.83
CA GLN A 286 -33.86 -6.72 -51.84
C GLN A 286 -32.57 -7.26 -51.22
N SER A 287 -32.08 -8.34 -51.83
CA SER A 287 -30.95 -9.18 -51.46
C SER A 287 -29.60 -8.49 -51.71
N ALA A 288 -28.64 -8.65 -50.79
CA ALA A 288 -27.22 -8.70 -51.13
C ALA A 288 -26.43 -9.44 -50.03
N HIS A 289 -25.76 -10.52 -50.43
CA HIS A 289 -24.74 -11.21 -49.61
C HIS A 289 -23.51 -10.32 -49.40
N PRO A 290 -22.91 -10.30 -48.20
CA PRO A 290 -21.52 -9.87 -48.01
C PRO A 290 -20.57 -11.07 -47.91
N ALA A 291 -19.45 -11.01 -48.65
CA ALA A 291 -18.33 -11.93 -48.57
C ALA A 291 -17.51 -11.74 -47.26
N PRO A 292 -16.72 -12.72 -46.80
CA PRO A 292 -16.00 -12.64 -45.54
C PRO A 292 -14.71 -11.80 -45.67
N MET A 293 -14.55 -10.80 -44.81
CA MET A 293 -13.30 -10.03 -44.70
C MET A 293 -12.32 -10.71 -43.74
N ALA A 294 -11.08 -10.86 -44.22
CA ALA A 294 -9.96 -11.54 -43.60
C ALA A 294 -9.52 -10.94 -42.24
N LEU A 295 -9.14 -11.83 -41.32
CA LEU A 295 -8.39 -11.52 -40.10
C LEU A 295 -7.07 -10.81 -40.44
N LYS A 296 -6.86 -9.61 -39.91
CA LYS A 296 -5.56 -8.94 -39.93
C LYS A 296 -4.77 -9.32 -38.67
N THR A 297 -3.57 -9.84 -38.89
CA THR A 297 -2.51 -10.10 -37.92
C THR A 297 -2.02 -8.83 -37.21
N PRO A 298 -1.49 -8.92 -35.98
CA PRO A 298 -1.05 -7.75 -35.22
C PRO A 298 0.30 -7.20 -35.74
N PRO A 299 0.57 -5.88 -35.67
CA PRO A 299 1.81 -5.31 -36.17
C PRO A 299 2.99 -5.57 -35.22
N CYS A 300 4.07 -6.06 -35.83
CA CYS A 300 5.42 -6.17 -35.27
C CYS A 300 6.00 -4.78 -34.98
N PHE A 301 6.46 -4.55 -33.75
CA PHE A 301 7.16 -3.33 -33.34
C PHE A 301 8.51 -3.21 -34.06
N LYS A 302 8.68 -2.15 -34.85
CA LYS A 302 9.99 -1.68 -35.32
C LYS A 302 10.50 -0.60 -34.38
N GLU A 303 11.72 -0.78 -33.89
CA GLU A 303 12.49 0.17 -33.08
C GLU A 303 12.67 1.51 -33.81
N GLN A 304 12.54 2.63 -33.08
CA GLN A 304 12.95 3.96 -33.54
C GLN A 304 14.05 4.52 -32.62
N PRO A 305 15.02 5.29 -33.15
CA PRO A 305 16.20 5.72 -32.40
C PRO A 305 15.92 6.89 -31.45
N LEU A 306 16.68 6.92 -30.36
CA LEU A 306 16.68 7.93 -29.29
C LEU A 306 17.11 9.32 -29.81
N ILE A 307 16.36 10.37 -29.44
CA ILE A 307 16.74 11.78 -29.61
C ILE A 307 17.27 12.33 -28.26
N PRO A 308 18.31 13.19 -28.22
CA PRO A 308 18.93 13.65 -26.98
C PRO A 308 18.02 14.63 -26.21
N VAL A 309 18.01 14.50 -24.88
CA VAL A 309 17.26 15.36 -23.95
C VAL A 309 18.13 16.55 -23.54
N ASN A 310 17.63 17.77 -23.74
CA ASN A 310 18.20 18.99 -23.17
C ASN A 310 17.63 19.21 -21.75
N ASP A 311 18.53 19.48 -20.80
CA ASP A 311 18.23 19.88 -19.43
C ASP A 311 17.48 21.22 -19.40
N ALA A 312 16.28 21.21 -18.84
CA ALA A 312 15.61 22.41 -18.34
C ALA A 312 14.80 22.06 -17.09
N VAL A 313 15.30 22.54 -15.95
CA VAL A 313 14.63 22.57 -14.65
C VAL A 313 13.25 23.23 -14.81
N ARG A 314 12.18 22.47 -14.55
CA ARG A 314 10.81 22.99 -14.49
C ARG A 314 10.41 23.21 -13.04
N THR A 315 10.56 24.45 -12.58
CA THR A 315 9.82 25.00 -11.44
C THR A 315 8.35 25.14 -11.86
N ILE A 316 7.41 24.64 -11.06
CA ILE A 316 5.98 24.92 -11.26
C ILE A 316 5.49 25.74 -10.06
N GLU A 317 4.93 26.90 -10.41
CA GLU A 317 4.34 27.90 -9.53
C GLU A 317 3.08 27.39 -8.81
N GLY A 318 2.76 28.06 -7.70
CA GLY A 318 1.87 27.60 -6.65
C GLY A 318 0.43 27.29 -7.07
N SER A 319 -0.15 26.32 -6.38
CA SER A 319 -1.58 26.02 -6.41
C SER A 319 -2.31 26.66 -5.22
N ASN A 320 -3.52 27.10 -5.53
CA ASN A 320 -4.38 27.98 -4.73
C ASN A 320 -4.73 27.47 -3.33
N THR A 321 -4.91 28.43 -2.43
CA THR A 321 -5.52 28.27 -1.11
C THR A 321 -7.02 27.99 -1.22
N ALA A 322 -7.43 26.79 -0.79
CA ALA A 322 -8.68 26.47 -0.07
C ALA A 322 -9.10 25.01 -0.33
N ASP A 323 -8.50 24.05 0.37
CA ASP A 323 -9.22 22.82 0.76
C ASP A 323 -8.49 22.09 1.92
N ASN A 324 -8.45 22.70 3.11
CA ASN A 324 -7.89 22.03 4.27
C ASN A 324 -8.97 21.13 4.93
N ARG A 325 -9.24 19.97 4.33
CA ARG A 325 -10.26 18.99 4.80
C ARG A 325 -9.87 18.23 6.07
N TYR A 326 -8.90 18.71 6.85
CA TYR A 326 -8.42 18.05 8.07
C TYR A 326 -9.56 17.75 9.08
N SER A 327 -10.57 18.61 9.15
CA SER A 327 -11.71 18.52 10.06
C SER A 327 -12.82 17.57 9.60
N GLU A 328 -13.05 17.43 8.30
CA GLU A 328 -14.13 16.60 7.75
C GLU A 328 -13.88 15.10 7.97
N PHE A 329 -12.61 14.71 8.01
CA PHE A 329 -12.22 13.33 8.29
C PHE A 329 -12.66 12.87 9.69
N VAL A 330 -12.46 13.66 10.74
CA VAL A 330 -12.81 13.25 12.13
C VAL A 330 -14.31 12.97 12.28
N ALA A 331 -15.16 13.76 11.62
CA ALA A 331 -16.60 13.58 11.67
C ALA A 331 -17.08 12.36 10.87
N GLU A 332 -16.48 12.09 9.70
CA GLU A 332 -16.81 10.91 8.89
C GLU A 332 -16.23 9.59 9.44
N PHE A 333 -15.27 9.68 10.37
CA PHE A 333 -14.72 8.56 11.15
C PHE A 333 -15.48 8.26 12.44
N SER A 334 -16.51 9.05 12.78
CA SER A 334 -17.36 8.83 13.95
C SER A 334 -18.56 7.92 13.61
N LYS A 335 -18.33 6.60 13.54
CA LYS A 335 -19.43 5.66 13.82
C LYS A 335 -19.63 5.58 15.33
N ALA A 336 -20.89 5.52 15.76
CA ALA A 336 -21.31 5.51 17.15
C ALA A 336 -20.47 4.53 18.00
N GLU A 337 -19.85 5.09 19.05
CA GLU A 337 -19.15 4.34 20.08
C GLU A 337 -20.02 3.16 20.56
N PRO A 338 -19.50 1.93 20.67
CA PRO A 338 -20.03 1.01 21.66
C PRO A 338 -19.80 1.66 23.04
N ALA A 339 -20.86 1.73 23.82
CA ALA A 339 -20.99 2.61 24.97
C ALA A 339 -19.80 2.58 25.96
N VAL A 340 -19.26 3.79 26.21
CA VAL A 340 -18.46 4.25 27.37
C VAL A 340 -17.00 3.78 27.44
N VAL A 341 -16.09 4.65 26.98
CA VAL A 341 -14.71 4.74 27.46
C VAL A 341 -14.48 6.17 27.99
N SER A 342 -14.47 6.34 29.31
CA SER A 342 -14.05 7.59 29.96
C SER A 342 -12.52 7.60 30.11
N LEU A 343 -11.89 8.67 29.63
CA LEU A 343 -10.43 8.87 29.56
C LEU A 343 -9.73 9.17 30.91
N GLU A 344 -10.42 9.07 32.05
CA GLU A 344 -9.83 9.50 33.33
C GLU A 344 -8.86 8.49 33.97
N TYR A 345 -8.84 7.22 33.57
CA TYR A 345 -7.89 6.25 34.10
C TYR A 345 -7.43 5.32 32.99
N GLY A 346 -6.15 5.43 32.60
CA GLY A 346 -5.51 4.74 31.47
C GLY A 346 -5.47 3.21 31.58
N VAL A 347 -6.63 2.57 31.52
CA VAL A 347 -6.80 1.12 31.41
C VAL A 347 -7.91 0.86 30.40
N ALA A 348 -7.52 0.45 29.19
CA ALA A 348 -8.46 -0.09 28.22
C ALA A 348 -8.89 -1.48 28.68
N ARG A 349 -10.11 -1.62 29.20
CA ARG A 349 -10.78 -2.92 29.30
C ARG A 349 -11.58 -3.14 28.03
N MET A 350 -11.19 -4.11 27.22
CA MET A 350 -12.10 -4.71 26.24
C MET A 350 -12.95 -5.75 26.98
N THR A 351 -14.26 -5.54 27.07
CA THR A 351 -15.20 -6.62 27.41
C THR A 351 -15.69 -7.26 26.12
N CYS A 352 -15.65 -8.60 26.10
CA CYS A 352 -16.08 -9.47 25.01
C CYS A 352 -17.55 -9.26 24.62
#